data_AF-A0A183Q798-F1
#
_entry.id   AF-A0A183Q798-F1
#
_cell.length_a   1.000
_cell.length_b   1.000
_cell.length_c   1.000
_cell.angle_alpha   90.00
_cell.angle_beta   90.00
_cell.angle_gamma   90.00
#
_symmetry.space_group_name_H-M   'P 1'
#
loop_
_entity.id
_entity.type
_entity.pdbx_description
1 polymer ?
#
loop_
_entity_poly.entity_id
_entity_poly.type
_entity_poly.pdbx_seq_one_letter_code
_entity_poly.pdbx_strand_id
1 'polypeptide(L)' 'MAIRQIKSGKATGPDNIPAEALKSDIKVPTNMLHLLFKKIWEEEQVPMDWKEGHLIKIPKKGDLSKCENYREITLLSIP' A
#
# COMPACT_ATOMS: atom_id res chain seq x y z
N MET A 1 9.73 -2.16 15.56
CA MET A 1 8.70 -2.83 14.73
C MET A 1 8.46 -2.02 13.47
N ALA A 2 8.41 -2.68 12.31
CA ALA A 2 8.28 -2.02 11.01
C ALA A 2 7.00 -1.16 10.90
N ILE A 3 5.88 -1.60 11.50
CA ILE A 3 4.59 -0.87 11.50
C ILE A 3 4.73 0.57 12.02
N ARG A 4 5.58 0.81 13.04
CA ARG A 4 5.82 2.16 13.58
C ARG A 4 6.51 3.11 12.58
N GLN A 5 7.26 2.55 11.64
CA GLN A 5 8.04 3.30 10.66
C GLN A 5 7.25 3.67 9.40
N ILE A 6 6.05 3.09 9.21
CA ILE A 6 5.15 3.45 8.10
C ILE A 6 4.85 4.95 8.19
N LYS A 7 4.80 5.67 7.08
CA LYS A 7 4.50 7.11 7.10
C LYS A 7 3.00 7.34 7.25
N SER A 8 2.62 8.25 8.15
CA SER A 8 1.25 8.74 8.27
C SER A 8 0.92 9.78 7.20
N GLY A 9 -0.38 10.02 6.96
CA GLY A 9 -0.88 10.99 5.98
C GLY A 9 -0.63 10.57 4.54
N LYS A 10 -0.55 9.26 4.28
CA LYS A 10 -0.42 8.70 2.93
C LYS A 10 -1.78 8.21 2.43
N ALA A 11 -2.00 8.29 1.12
CA ALA A 11 -3.17 7.70 0.49
C ALA A 11 -3.14 6.18 0.68
N THR A 12 -4.31 5.58 0.80
CA THR A 12 -4.48 4.12 0.94
C THR A 12 -4.28 3.41 -0.40
N GLY A 13 -3.93 2.13 -0.33
CA GLY A 13 -3.96 1.25 -1.49
C GLY A 13 -5.37 0.80 -1.83
N PRO A 14 -5.51 -0.20 -2.72
CA PRO A 14 -6.77 -0.89 -2.99
C PRO A 14 -7.50 -1.43 -1.77
N ASP A 15 -6.77 -1.80 -0.71
CA ASP A 15 -7.30 -2.26 0.58
C ASP A 15 -8.13 -1.20 1.33
N ASN A 16 -7.99 0.09 1.00
CA ASN A 16 -8.57 1.22 1.72
C ASN A 16 -8.16 1.29 3.21
N ILE A 17 -7.04 0.68 3.60
CA ILE A 17 -6.57 0.66 4.99
C ILE A 17 -5.55 1.79 5.20
N PRO A 18 -5.84 2.79 6.05
CA PRO A 18 -4.87 3.84 6.37
C PRO A 18 -3.76 3.33 7.27
N ALA A 19 -2.54 3.85 7.09
CA ALA A 19 -1.37 3.51 7.92
C ALA A 19 -1.62 3.80 9.41
N GLU A 20 -2.47 4.77 9.72
CA GLU A 20 -2.88 5.15 11.06
C GLU A 20 -3.66 4.02 11.77
N ALA A 21 -4.49 3.28 11.04
CA ALA A 21 -5.23 2.14 11.61
C ALA A 21 -4.28 1.02 12.04
N LEU A 22 -3.21 0.78 11.30
CA LEU A 22 -2.18 -0.20 11.69
C LEU A 22 -1.35 0.27 12.90
N LYS A 23 -1.29 1.58 13.13
CA LYS A 23 -0.53 2.17 14.24
C LYS A 23 -1.35 2.34 15.52
N SER A 24 -2.68 2.42 15.43
CA SER A 24 -3.54 2.73 16.59
C SER A 24 -3.51 1.63 17.64
N ASP A 25 -3.50 0.37 17.20
CA ASP A 25 -3.21 -0.78 18.05
C ASP A 25 -2.18 -1.62 17.29
N ILE A 26 -0.92 -1.59 17.72
CA ILE A 26 0.18 -2.27 17.00
C ILE A 26 0.10 -3.80 17.19
N LYS A 27 -0.50 -4.29 18.28
CA LYS A 27 -0.45 -5.70 18.65
C LYS A 27 -1.33 -6.54 17.72
N VAL A 28 -2.54 -6.07 17.44
CA VAL A 28 -3.50 -6.73 16.54
C VAL A 28 -2.93 -6.93 15.12
N PRO A 29 -2.50 -5.89 14.39
CA PRO A 29 -1.93 -6.04 13.07
C PRO A 29 -0.63 -6.84 13.13
N THR A 30 0.24 -6.68 14.14
CA THR A 30 1.45 -7.52 14.23
C THR A 30 1.11 -9.02 14.24
N ASN A 31 0.09 -9.43 15.00
CA ASN A 31 -0.34 -10.83 15.04
C ASN A 31 -0.97 -11.29 13.72
N MET A 32 -1.80 -10.45 13.10
CA MET A 32 -2.42 -10.76 11.81
C MET A 32 -1.37 -10.89 10.70
N LEU A 33 -0.43 -9.96 10.64
CA LEU A 33 0.67 -9.97 9.68
C LEU A 33 1.59 -11.15 9.88
N HIS A 34 1.89 -11.52 11.13
CA HIS A 34 2.69 -12.70 11.41
C HIS A 34 2.02 -13.98 10.87
N LEU A 35 0.72 -14.15 11.12
CA LEU A 35 -0.04 -15.30 10.60
C LEU A 35 -0.09 -15.28 9.06
N LEU A 36 -0.32 -14.10 8.47
CA LEU A 36 -0.34 -13.93 7.02
C LEU A 36 1.01 -14.30 6.39
N PHE A 37 2.11 -13.77 6.90
CA PHE A 37 3.45 -14.08 6.39
C PHE A 37 3.81 -15.56 6.56
N LYS A 38 3.40 -16.18 7.67
CA LYS A 38 3.56 -17.62 7.86
C LYS A 38 2.84 -18.40 6.76
N LYS A 39 1.58 -18.04 6.48
CA LYS A 39 0.79 -18.68 5.42
C LYS A 39 1.41 -18.48 4.04
N ILE A 40 1.86 -17.25 3.73
CA ILE A 40 2.56 -16.94 2.47
C ILE A 40 3.84 -17.79 2.34
N TRP A 41 4.58 -17.97 3.43
CA TRP A 41 5.78 -18.79 3.44
C TRP A 41 5.50 -20.28 3.20
N GLU A 42 4.43 -20.81 3.81
CA GLU A 42 4.04 -22.22 3.66
C GLU A 42 3.41 -22.54 2.30
N GLU A 43 2.61 -21.62 1.75
CA GLU A 43 1.86 -21.83 0.50
C GLU A 43 2.59 -21.26 -0.73
N GLU A 44 3.63 -20.46 -0.53
CA GLU A 44 4.34 -19.70 -1.57
C GLU A 44 3.42 -18.79 -2.42
N GLN A 45 2.28 -18.37 -1.84
CA GLN A 45 1.30 -17.51 -2.50
C GLN A 45 1.09 -16.21 -1.72
N VAL A 46 1.24 -15.07 -2.41
CA VAL A 46 0.91 -13.75 -1.87
C VAL A 46 -0.54 -13.37 -2.16
N PRO A 47 -1.20 -12.57 -1.31
CA PRO A 47 -2.52 -12.03 -1.56
C PRO A 47 -2.62 -11.33 -2.92
N MET A 48 -3.75 -11.48 -3.61
CA MET A 48 -3.95 -10.83 -4.90
C MET A 48 -3.90 -9.30 -4.78
N ASP A 49 -4.41 -8.76 -3.66
CA ASP A 49 -4.41 -7.33 -3.35
C ASP A 49 -3.00 -6.71 -3.28
N TRP A 50 -1.95 -7.53 -3.12
CA TRP A 50 -0.54 -7.08 -3.16
C TRP A 50 0.07 -7.14 -4.55
N LYS A 51 -0.59 -7.83 -5.49
CA LYS A 51 -0.22 -7.88 -6.92
C LYS A 51 -0.90 -6.75 -7.70
N GLU A 52 -1.89 -6.10 -7.12
CA GLU A 52 -2.67 -5.03 -7.73
C GLU A 52 -2.37 -3.67 -7.07
N GLY A 53 -2.69 -2.59 -7.79
CA GLY A 53 -2.47 -1.23 -7.30
C GLY A 53 -3.30 -0.21 -8.07
N HIS A 54 -3.63 0.90 -7.40
CA HIS A 54 -4.34 2.00 -8.05
C HIS A 54 -3.36 2.90 -8.81
N LEU A 55 -3.60 3.02 -10.13
CA LEU A 55 -2.80 3.87 -11.00
C LEU A 55 -3.30 5.31 -10.96
N ILE A 56 -2.45 6.24 -10.51
CA ILE A 56 -2.79 7.65 -10.41
C ILE A 56 -1.87 8.47 -11.31
N LYS A 57 -2.47 9.31 -12.16
CA LYS A 57 -1.76 10.25 -13.01
C LYS A 57 -1.68 11.61 -12.31
N ILE A 58 -0.47 12.02 -11.94
CA ILE A 58 -0.21 13.33 -11.35
C ILE A 58 0.22 14.30 -12.46
N PRO A 59 -0.49 15.41 -12.68
CA PRO A 59 -0.10 16.39 -13.69
C PRO A 59 1.22 17.06 -13.32
N LYS A 60 2.13 17.19 -14.29
CA LYS A 60 3.34 18.02 -14.24
C LYS A 60 3.04 19.37 -14.90
N LYS A 61 3.97 20.32 -14.76
CA LYS A 61 3.91 21.59 -15.49
C LYS A 61 4.02 21.33 -16.99
N GLY A 62 3.15 21.97 -17.78
CA GLY A 62 3.14 21.88 -19.24
C GLY A 62 1.72 21.81 -19.79
N ASP A 63 1.63 21.39 -21.04
CA ASP A 63 0.37 21.16 -21.75
C ASP A 63 -0.28 19.84 -21.26
N LEU A 64 -1.44 19.94 -20.61
CA LEU A 64 -2.16 18.80 -20.03
C LEU A 64 -2.80 17.87 -21.07
N SER A 65 -2.80 18.25 -22.36
CA SER A 65 -3.22 17.37 -23.45
C SER A 65 -2.16 16.32 -23.83
N LYS A 66 -0.89 16.53 -23.43
CA LYS A 66 0.22 15.63 -23.74
C LYS A 66 0.47 14.63 -22.61
N CYS A 67 0.46 13.33 -22.93
CA CYS A 67 0.68 12.24 -21.96
C CYS A 67 2.02 12.35 -21.19
N GLU A 68 3.08 12.84 -21.84
CA GLU A 68 4.41 13.03 -21.25
C GLU A 68 4.43 14.00 -20.05
N ASN A 69 3.45 14.92 -19.99
CA ASN A 69 3.28 15.88 -18.91
C ASN A 69 2.55 15.29 -17.70
N TYR A 70 2.40 13.97 -17.62
CA TYR A 70 1.94 13.29 -16.42
C TYR A 70 3.06 12.47 -15.78
N ARG A 71 3.04 12.40 -14.45
CA ARG A 71 3.81 11.44 -13.65
C ARG A 71 2.85 10.37 -13.19
N GLU A 72 3.13 9.14 -13.58
CA GLU A 72 2.40 7.99 -13.09
C GLU A 72 2.94 7.57 -11.72
N ILE A 73 2.04 7.28 -10.79
CA ILE A 73 2.34 6.62 -9.53
C ILE A 73 1.35 5.47 -9.31
N THR A 74 1.78 4.45 -8.57
CA THR A 74 0.91 3.35 -8.16
C THR A 74 0.77 3.36 -6.65
N LEU A 75 -0.47 3.34 -6.15
CA LEU A 75 -0.76 3.14 -4.73
C LEU A 75 -0.94 1.64 -4.48
N LEU A 76 -0.17 1.10 -3.55
CA LEU A 76 -0.18 -0.32 -3.19
C LEU A 76 -0.82 -0.51 -1.82
N SER A 77 -1.47 -1.66 -1.63
CA SER A 77 -1.97 -2.11 -0.33
C SER A 77 -0.81 -2.25 0.66
N ILE A 78 -1.06 -1.90 1.92
CA ILE A 78 -0.03 -1.99 2.96
C ILE A 78 0.04 -3.44 3.42
N PRO A 79 1.26 -4.02 3.59
CA PRO A 79 1.41 -5.33 4.17
C PRO A 79 0.79 -5.42 5.55
#